data_AF-A0AAP8LA10-F1
#
_entry.id   AF-A0AAP8LA10-F1
#
_cell.length_a   1.000
_cell.length_b   1.000
_cell.length_c   1.000
_cell.angle_alpha   90.00
_cell.angle_beta   90.00
_cell.angle_gamma   90.00
#
_symmetry.space_group_name_H-M   'P 1'
#
loop_
_entity.id
_entity.type
_entity.pdbx_description
1 polymer ?
#
loop_
_entity_poly.entity_id
_entity_poly.type
_entity_poly.pdbx_seq_one_letter_code
_entity_poly.pdbx_strand_id
1 'polypeptide(L)'
;VYGALRLRPTDALSVILGSRITWWDQQASYTYNDGSAYPDNMREQGVYTPYAGLVYDLTPTLSAYASYTSIFLPQQAQTVSGSGVAPIKGNT
;
A
#
# COMPACT_ATOMS: atom_id res chain seq x y z
N VAL A 1 4.16 9.95 -1.63
CA VAL A 1 5.46 10.20 -0.95
C VAL A 1 5.85 8.95 -0.18
N TYR A 2 7.14 8.62 -0.09
CA TYR A 2 7.63 7.48 0.68
C TYR A 2 8.93 7.81 1.40
N GLY A 3 9.18 7.12 2.50
CA GLY A 3 10.44 7.20 3.25
C GLY A 3 10.77 5.84 3.85
N ALA A 4 12.07 5.51 3.85
CA ALA A 4 12.58 4.29 4.46
C ALA A 4 13.88 4.60 5.20
N LEU A 5 14.05 3.95 6.35
CA LEU A 5 15.12 4.11 7.30
C LEU A 5 15.66 2.72 7.60
N ARG A 6 16.93 2.50 7.26
CA ARG A 6 17.65 1.27 7.60
C ARG A 6 18.65 1.58 8.69
N LEU A 7 18.43 0.98 9.85
CA LEU A 7 19.28 1.12 11.03
C LEU A 7 20.02 -0.18 11.26
N ARG A 8 21.29 -0.06 11.65
CA ARG A 8 22.10 -1.18 12.12
C ARG A 8 22.58 -0.88 13.52
N PRO A 9 21.74 -1.14 14.55
CA PRO A 9 22.10 -0.86 15.93
C PRO A 9 23.31 -1.69 16.39
N THR A 10 23.46 -2.90 15.83
CA THR A 10 24.59 -3.79 16.07
C THR A 10 25.03 -4.45 14.76
N ASP A 11 26.21 -5.08 14.74
CA ASP A 11 26.69 -5.80 13.56
C ASP A 11 25.80 -6.98 13.17
N ALA A 12 25.10 -7.58 14.16
CA ALA A 12 24.22 -8.74 13.97
C ALA A 12 22.74 -8.37 13.80
N LEU A 13 22.33 -7.10 13.96
CA LEU A 13 20.93 -6.70 13.87
C LEU A 13 20.77 -5.57 12.85
N SER A 14 19.96 -5.82 11.83
CA SER A 14 19.50 -4.80 10.89
C SER A 14 18.00 -4.60 11.05
N VAL A 15 17.59 -3.36 11.32
CA VAL A 15 16.20 -2.95 11.40
C VAL A 15 15.89 -2.07 10.20
N ILE A 16 14.75 -2.29 9.57
CA ILE A 16 14.29 -1.47 8.47
C ILE A 16 12.88 -1.01 8.77
N LEU A 17 12.65 0.30 8.71
CA LEU A 17 11.37 0.91 8.96
C LEU A 17 11.06 1.83 7.79
N GLY A 18 9.83 1.84 7.32
CA GLY A 18 9.43 2.79 6.30
C GLY A 18 7.94 2.98 6.26
N SER A 19 7.54 4.04 5.58
CA SER A 19 6.14 4.29 5.31
C SER A 19 5.99 4.95 3.96
N ARG A 20 4.84 4.69 3.35
CA ARG A 20 4.42 5.32 2.11
C ARG A 20 3.06 5.95 2.32
N ILE A 21 2.91 7.19 1.87
CA ILE A 21 1.63 7.87 1.75
C ILE A 21 1.31 7.99 0.26
N THR A 22 0.21 7.38 -0.15
CA THR A 22 -0.27 7.44 -1.53
C THR A 22 -1.52 8.32 -1.59
N TRP A 23 -1.51 9.28 -2.50
CA TRP A 23 -2.70 10.03 -2.88
C TRP A 23 -3.08 9.55 -4.27
N TRP A 24 -4.29 9.01 -4.39
CA TRP A 24 -4.85 8.53 -5.64
C TRP A 24 -6.11 9.33 -5.94
N ASP A 25 -6.05 10.13 -7.00
CA ASP A 25 -7.20 10.86 -7.54
C ASP A 25 -7.53 10.22 -8.89
N GLN A 26 -8.61 9.46 -8.94
CA GLN A 26 -9.13 8.88 -10.18
C GLN A 26 -10.37 9.67 -10.60
N GLN A 27 -10.19 10.49 -11.63
CA GLN A 27 -11.27 11.14 -12.34
C GLN A 27 -11.67 10.22 -13.49
N ALA A 28 -12.66 9.36 -13.26
CA ALA A 28 -13.28 8.58 -14.33
C ALA A 28 -14.60 9.24 -14.70
N SER A 29 -14.76 9.58 -15.98
CA SER A 29 -16.04 10.06 -16.52
C SER A 29 -16.56 8.96 -17.44
N TYR A 30 -17.66 8.31 -17.06
CA TYR A 30 -18.32 7.32 -17.91
C TYR A 30 -19.46 8.01 -18.66
N THR A 31 -19.35 8.08 -19.98
CA THR A 31 -20.44 8.50 -20.86
C THR A 31 -21.20 7.26 -21.29
N TYR A 32 -22.46 7.13 -20.86
CA TYR A 32 -23.34 6.05 -21.30
C TYR A 32 -23.89 6.34 -22.69
N ASN A 33 -24.33 5.29 -23.41
CA ASN A 33 -24.88 5.40 -24.77
C ASN A 33 -26.14 6.28 -24.87
N ASP A 34 -26.77 6.66 -23.75
CA ASP A 34 -27.91 7.59 -23.72
C ASP A 34 -27.49 9.09 -23.63
N GLY A 35 -26.18 9.37 -23.60
CA GLY A 35 -25.64 10.73 -23.49
C GLY A 35 -25.50 11.24 -22.04
N SER A 36 -25.88 10.46 -21.03
CA SER A 36 -25.64 10.79 -19.62
C SER A 36 -24.18 10.51 -19.23
N ALA A 37 -23.55 11.51 -18.61
CA ALA A 37 -22.22 11.39 -18.03
C ALA A 37 -22.36 11.22 -16.51
N TYR A 38 -21.92 10.07 -15.99
CA TYR A 38 -21.81 9.87 -14.54
C TYR A 38 -20.36 10.12 -14.12
N PRO A 39 -20.12 11.10 -13.21
CA PRO A 39 -18.80 11.31 -12.66
C PRO A 39 -18.48 10.22 -11.63
N ASP A 40 -17.63 9.27 -11.99
CA ASP A 40 -17.07 8.28 -11.08
C ASP A 40 -15.79 8.87 -10.47
N ASN A 41 -16.00 9.73 -9.47
CA ASN A 41 -14.93 10.40 -8.76
C ASN A 41 -14.44 9.50 -7.61
N MET A 42 -13.51 8.60 -7.90
CA MET A 42 -12.89 7.75 -6.90
C MET A 42 -11.65 8.46 -6.34
N ARG A 43 -11.82 9.13 -5.19
CA ARG A 43 -10.75 9.85 -4.48
C ARG A 43 -10.31 9.09 -3.25
N GLU A 44 -9.14 8.47 -3.31
CA GLU A 44 -8.46 7.84 -2.17
C GLU A 44 -7.30 8.76 -1.74
N GLN A 45 -7.61 9.69 -0.84
CA GLN A 45 -6.63 10.66 -0.33
C GLN A 45 -5.93 10.13 0.92
N GLY A 46 -4.59 10.07 0.88
CA GLY A 46 -3.78 9.89 2.09
C GLY A 46 -3.69 8.46 2.61
N VAL A 47 -3.65 7.47 1.71
CA VAL A 47 -3.48 6.07 2.08
C VAL A 47 -2.11 5.87 2.72
N TYR A 48 -2.10 5.54 4.02
CA TYR A 48 -0.90 5.23 4.79
C TYR A 48 -0.56 3.74 4.71
N THR A 49 0.67 3.44 4.29
CA THR A 49 1.19 2.07 4.11
C THR A 49 2.51 1.93 4.86
N PRO A 50 2.49 1.46 6.12
CA PRO A 50 3.70 1.21 6.89
C PRO A 50 4.37 -0.11 6.48
N TYR A 51 5.70 -0.15 6.62
CA TYR A 51 6.49 -1.38 6.53
C TYR A 51 7.57 -1.39 7.63
N ALA A 52 7.79 -2.56 8.20
CA ALA A 52 8.84 -2.83 9.16
C ALA A 52 9.51 -4.17 8.83
N GLY A 53 10.82 -4.25 8.98
CA GLY A 53 11.61 -5.44 8.73
C GLY A 53 12.72 -5.56 9.77
N LEU A 54 13.01 -6.79 10.17
CA LEU A 54 14.05 -7.15 11.11
C LEU A 54 14.85 -8.31 10.51
N VAL A 55 16.17 -8.12 10.43
CA VAL A 55 17.13 -9.16 10.08
C VAL A 55 18.04 -9.33 11.28
N TYR A 56 18.15 -10.55 11.79
CA TYR A 56 19.06 -10.88 12.88
C TYR A 56 19.98 -12.03 12.49
N ASP A 57 21.28 -11.83 12.63
CA ASP A 57 22.29 -12.83 12.33
C ASP A 57 22.43 -13.78 13.52
N LEU A 58 21.94 -15.01 13.35
CA LEU A 58 22.03 -16.09 14.35
C LEU A 58 23.45 -16.67 14.38
N THR A 59 24.08 -16.76 13.21
CA THR A 59 25.48 -17.15 13.03
C THR A 59 26.09 -16.32 11.88
N PRO A 60 27.41 -16.36 11.64
CA PRO A 60 28.02 -15.66 10.51
C PRO A 60 27.50 -16.08 9.13
N THR A 61 26.75 -17.18 9.05
CA THR A 61 26.20 -17.74 7.80
C THR A 61 24.69 -17.96 7.84
N LEU A 62 24.03 -17.70 8.97
CA LEU A 62 22.60 -17.93 9.16
C LEU A 62 21.95 -16.68 9.74
N SER A 63 20.96 -16.13 9.03
CA SER A 63 20.19 -14.98 9.47
C SER A 63 18.71 -15.32 9.52
N ALA A 64 18.04 -14.89 10.58
CA ALA A 64 16.59 -14.89 10.68
C ALA A 64 16.04 -13.57 10.12
N TYR A 65 14.97 -13.66 9.35
CA TYR A 65 14.26 -12.50 8.81
C TYR A 65 12.79 -12.53 9.23
N ALA A 66 12.31 -11.39 9.72
CA ALA A 66 10.91 -11.15 9.98
C ALA A 66 10.53 -9.79 9.37
N SER A 67 9.39 -9.72 8.70
CA SER A 67 8.88 -8.44 8.20
C SER A 67 7.39 -8.35 8.35
N TYR A 68 6.94 -7.12 8.59
CA TYR A 68 5.57 -6.72 8.59
C TYR A 68 5.37 -5.66 7.52
N THR A 69 4.45 -5.90 6.59
CA THR A 69 4.06 -4.88 5.62
C THR A 69 2.56 -4.85 5.46
N SER A 70 2.00 -3.65 5.44
CA SER A 70 0.65 -3.47 4.95
C SER A 70 0.69 -3.34 3.43
N ILE A 71 -0.27 -3.94 2.75
CA ILE A 71 -0.46 -3.84 1.30
C ILE A 71 -1.78 -3.12 1.10
N PHE A 72 -1.74 -2.04 0.32
CA PHE A 72 -2.93 -1.35 -0.19
C PHE A 72 -2.95 -1.47 -1.71
N LEU A 73 -4.02 -2.05 -2.24
CA LEU A 73 -4.26 -2.15 -3.67
C LEU A 73 -5.61 -1.48 -4.01
N PRO A 74 -5.60 -0.31 -4.67
CA PRO A 74 -6.84 0.30 -5.14
C PRO A 74 -7.48 -0.59 -6.21
N GLN A 75 -8.78 -0.87 -6.06
CA GLN A 75 -9.53 -1.66 -7.04
C GLN A 75 -10.33 -0.71 -7.94
N GLN A 76 -10.16 -0.84 -9.25
CA GLN A 76 -10.97 -0.10 -10.25
C GLN A 76 -12.28 -0.85 -10.61
N ALA A 77 -12.65 -1.87 -9.85
CA ALA A 77 -13.89 -2.60 -10.07
C ALA A 77 -15.07 -1.79 -9.51
N GLN A 78 -16.22 -1.84 -10.19
CA GLN A 78 -17.48 -1.29 -9.70
C GLN A 78 -18.40 -2.44 -9.28
N THR A 79 -19.16 -2.24 -8.21
CA THR A 79 -20.23 -3.17 -7.80
C THR A 79 -21.35 -3.17 -8.84
N VAL A 80 -22.23 -4.18 -8.83
CA VAL A 80 -23.44 -4.22 -9.67
C VAL A 80 -24.35 -2.99 -9.51
N SER A 81 -24.14 -2.22 -8.45
CA SER A 81 -24.84 -0.98 -8.09
C SER A 81 -24.19 0.28 -8.67
N GLY A 82 -23.05 0.17 -9.37
CA GLY A 82 -22.28 1.30 -9.90
C GLY A 82 -21.38 2.01 -8.89
N SER A 83 -21.20 1.47 -7.68
CA SER A 83 -20.29 2.02 -6.66
C SER A 83 -18.88 1.45 -6.80
N GLY A 84 -17.83 2.25 -6.63
CA GLY A 84 -16.44 1.75 -6.58
C GLY A 84 -16.24 0.67 -5.50
N VAL A 85 -15.55 -0.42 -5.84
CA VAL A 85 -15.23 -1.51 -4.91
C VAL A 85 -14.14 -1.06 -3.94
N ALA A 86 -14.31 -1.39 -2.66
CA ALA A 86 -13.34 -1.04 -1.62
C ALA A 86 -11.93 -1.59 -1.94
N PRO A 87 -10.87 -0.83 -1.65
CA PRO A 87 -9.49 -1.26 -1.89
C PRO A 87 -9.12 -2.51 -1.06
N ILE A 88 -8.29 -3.39 -1.64
CA ILE A 88 -7.77 -4.56 -0.92
C ILE A 88 -6.74 -4.07 0.10
N LYS A 89 -6.97 -4.41 1.37
CA LYS A 89 -6.04 -4.19 2.47
C LYS A 89 -5.58 -5.55 2.99
N GLY A 90 -4.30 -5.82 2.91
CA GLY A 90 -3.68 -7.04 3.42
C GLY A 90 -2.55 -6.70 4.39
N ASN A 91 -2.36 -7.52 5.42
CA ASN A 91 -1.19 -7.46 6.28
C ASN A 91 -0.50 -8.81 6.19
N THR A 92 0.83 -8.80 6.09
CA THR A 92 1.70 -9.99 6.19
C THR A 92 2.60 -9.86 7.39
#